data_AF-A0A258QRY0-F1
#
_entry.id   AF-A0A258QRY0-F1
#
_cell.length_a   1.000
_cell.length_b   1.000
_cell.length_c   1.000
_cell.angle_alpha   90.00
_cell.angle_beta   90.00
_cell.angle_gamma   90.00
#
_symmetry.space_group_name_H-M   'P 1'
#
loop_
_entity.id
_entity.type
_entity.pdbx_description
1 polymer ?
#
loop_
_entity_poly.entity_id
_entity_poly.type
_entity_poly.pdbx_seq_one_letter_code
_entity_poly.pdbx_strand_id
1 'polypeptide(L)'
;MPIKLGIIPVTPFEQNCSILVCQETGDTAIVDPGGDIDKILDSVKRMGGTVKKILLTHGHLDHCAAAKDLSDQLGVPIEGPQIDEQFWLDQLPEQTVRFGFGH
;
A
#
# COMPACT_ATOMS: atom_id res chain seq x y z
N MET A 1 -23.15 -4.03 3.99
CA MET A 1 -21.71 -4.12 3.69
C MET A 1 -20.86 -3.86 4.92
N PRO A 2 -20.64 -4.88 5.77
CA PRO A 2 -19.62 -4.80 6.79
C PRO A 2 -18.22 -4.89 6.15
N ILE A 3 -17.31 -4.02 6.60
CA ILE A 3 -15.91 -3.98 6.18
C ILE A 3 -15.05 -4.57 7.30
N LYS A 4 -14.17 -5.50 6.95
CA LYS A 4 -13.13 -6.00 7.84
C LYS A 4 -11.86 -5.17 7.65
N LEU A 5 -11.34 -4.60 8.73
CA LEU A 5 -10.07 -3.87 8.77
C LEU A 5 -8.96 -4.76 9.31
N GLY A 6 -7.81 -4.75 8.64
CA GLY A 6 -6.54 -5.24 9.17
C GLY A 6 -5.51 -4.12 9.13
N ILE A 7 -4.66 -4.02 10.15
CA ILE A 7 -3.55 -3.07 10.20
C ILE A 7 -2.26 -3.87 10.27
N ILE A 8 -1.39 -3.65 9.30
CA ILE A 8 -0.13 -4.35 9.15
C ILE A 8 0.98 -3.29 9.25
N PRO A 9 1.72 -3.23 10.36
CA PRO A 9 2.91 -2.41 10.44
C PRO A 9 3.90 -2.88 9.39
N VAL A 10 4.40 -1.98 8.55
CA VAL A 10 5.35 -2.25 7.48
C VAL A 10 6.55 -1.31 7.61
N THR A 11 7.66 -1.72 6.99
CA THR A 11 8.91 -0.98 6.93
C THR A 11 9.59 -0.84 8.31
N PRO A 12 10.86 -0.41 8.38
CA PRO A 12 11.51 -0.07 9.65
C PRO A 12 10.85 1.08 10.43
N PHE A 13 9.99 1.88 9.79
CA PHE A 13 9.27 3.00 10.41
C PHE A 13 8.00 2.56 11.14
N GLU A 14 7.64 1.28 11.09
CA GLU A 14 6.40 0.73 11.66
C GLU A 14 5.15 1.50 11.18
N GLN A 15 5.17 1.95 9.93
CA GLN A 15 4.05 2.61 9.29
C GLN A 15 2.87 1.63 9.14
N ASN A 16 1.65 2.12 9.33
CA ASN A 16 0.44 1.29 9.32
C ASN A 16 -0.16 1.15 7.93
N CYS A 17 0.20 0.08 7.20
CA CYS A 17 -0.52 -0.32 5.99
C CYS A 17 -1.88 -0.93 6.39
N SER A 18 -2.97 -0.36 5.88
CA SER A 18 -4.34 -0.84 6.20
C SER A 18 -4.91 -1.70 5.08
N ILE A 19 -5.60 -2.77 5.44
CA ILE A 19 -6.29 -3.68 4.53
C ILE A 19 -7.78 -3.59 4.82
N LEU A 20 -8.56 -3.14 3.84
CA LEU A 20 -10.01 -3.00 3.92
C LEU A 20 -10.67 -4.06 3.07
N VAL A 21 -11.37 -5.03 3.67
CA VAL A 21 -12.02 -6.13 2.96
C VAL A 21 -13.54 -6.01 3.06
N CYS A 22 -14.22 -5.94 1.92
CA CYS A 22 -15.66 -6.12 1.86
C CYS A 22 -16.02 -7.57 2.20
N GLN A 23 -16.73 -7.81 3.29
CA GLN A 23 -17.02 -9.19 3.72
C GLN A 23 -18.05 -9.90 2.83
N GLU A 24 -18.80 -9.15 2.02
CA GLU A 24 -19.79 -9.71 1.09
C GLU A 24 -19.14 -10.18 -0.22
N THR A 25 -18.19 -9.43 -0.77
CA THR A 25 -17.57 -9.72 -2.08
C THR A 25 -16.15 -10.25 -2.00
N GLY A 26 -15.46 -10.04 -0.87
CA GLY A 26 -14.02 -10.25 -0.75
C GLY A 26 -13.18 -9.14 -1.39
N ASP A 27 -13.78 -8.14 -2.03
CA ASP A 27 -13.02 -7.05 -2.65
C ASP A 27 -12.23 -6.29 -1.60
N THR A 28 -10.98 -5.97 -1.93
CA THR A 28 -10.02 -5.42 -0.98
C THR A 28 -9.35 -4.18 -1.52
N ALA A 29 -9.26 -3.15 -0.68
CA ALA A 29 -8.37 -2.02 -0.89
C ALA A 29 -7.19 -2.11 0.09
N ILE A 30 -5.99 -1.88 -0.42
CA ILE A 30 -4.78 -1.72 0.38
C ILE A 30 -4.51 -0.23 0.50
N VAL A 31 -4.27 0.27 1.70
CA VAL A 31 -4.00 1.69 1.97
C VAL A 31 -2.58 1.83 2.48
N ASP A 32 -1.81 2.70 1.82
CA ASP A 32 -0.43 3.05 2.14
C ASP A 32 0.53 1.86 2.23
N PRO A 33 0.73 1.09 1.15
CA PRO A 33 1.73 0.03 1.09
C PRO A 33 3.15 0.63 0.98
N GLY A 34 3.72 1.02 2.11
CA GLY A 34 5.08 1.55 2.18
C GLY A 34 6.20 0.55 1.95
N GLY A 35 5.95 -0.74 2.17
CA GLY A 35 6.95 -1.80 2.10
C GLY A 35 6.40 -3.18 2.43
N ASP A 36 7.27 -4.18 2.55
CA ASP A 36 6.94 -5.55 2.97
C ASP A 36 5.78 -6.20 2.16
N ILE A 37 5.85 -6.12 0.83
CA ILE A 37 4.81 -6.61 -0.08
C ILE A 37 4.32 -8.03 0.28
N ASP A 38 5.22 -8.97 0.51
CA ASP A 38 4.86 -10.35 0.85
C ASP A 38 4.02 -10.44 2.13
N LYS A 39 4.36 -9.64 3.15
CA LYS A 39 3.63 -9.57 4.42
C LYS A 39 2.22 -9.01 4.21
N ILE A 40 2.09 -8.00 3.35
CA ILE A 40 0.79 -7.42 2.98
C ILE A 40 -0.05 -8.47 2.26
N LEU A 41 0.48 -9.10 1.21
CA LEU A 41 -0.23 -10.10 0.40
C LEU A 41 -0.65 -11.32 1.22
N ASP A 42 0.21 -11.82 2.11
CA ASP A 42 -0.12 -12.90 3.04
C ASP A 42 -1.25 -12.52 4.00
N SER A 43 -1.30 -11.25 4.40
CA SER A 43 -2.36 -10.73 5.27
C SER A 43 -3.68 -10.61 4.51
N VAL A 44 -3.67 -10.11 3.28
CA VAL A 44 -4.84 -10.08 2.38
C VAL A 44 -5.40 -11.48 2.19
N LYS A 45 -4.53 -12.46 1.87
CA LYS A 45 -4.92 -13.86 1.69
C LYS A 45 -5.54 -14.46 2.94
N ARG A 46 -4.95 -14.25 4.12
CA ARG A 46 -5.51 -14.70 5.41
C ARG A 46 -6.86 -14.05 5.74
N MET A 47 -7.10 -12.85 5.24
CA MET A 47 -8.37 -12.15 5.40
C MET A 47 -9.42 -12.57 4.36
N GLY A 48 -9.09 -13.41 3.38
CA GLY A 48 -9.99 -13.83 2.31
C GLY A 48 -10.23 -12.74 1.25
N GLY A 49 -9.30 -11.79 1.13
CA GLY A 49 -9.43 -10.63 0.26
C GLY A 49 -8.92 -10.87 -1.17
N THR A 50 -9.50 -10.16 -2.13
CA THR A 50 -9.01 -9.99 -3.50
C THR A 50 -8.77 -8.51 -3.75
N VAL A 51 -7.52 -8.10 -3.92
CA VAL A 51 -7.16 -6.69 -4.10
C VAL A 51 -7.76 -6.16 -5.39
N LYS A 52 -8.43 -5.01 -5.31
CA LYS A 52 -9.02 -4.29 -6.45
C LYS A 52 -8.39 -2.94 -6.70
N LYS A 53 -7.74 -2.37 -5.69
CA LYS A 53 -7.06 -1.07 -5.77
C LYS A 53 -6.10 -0.86 -4.61
N ILE A 54 -5.18 0.06 -4.82
CA ILE A 54 -4.31 0.62 -3.79
C ILE A 54 -4.72 2.08 -3.58
N LEU A 55 -4.76 2.53 -2.34
CA LEU A 55 -5.06 3.90 -1.95
C LEU A 55 -3.82 4.49 -1.30
N LEU A 56 -3.48 5.72 -1.66
CA LEU A 56 -2.42 6.48 -1.00
C LEU A 56 -3.03 7.71 -0.33
N THR A 57 -2.78 7.85 0.97
CA THR A 57 -3.23 9.00 1.75
C THR A 57 -2.40 10.23 1.44
N HIS A 58 -1.07 10.08 1.30
CA HIS A 58 -0.10 11.12 0.97
C HIS A 58 1.18 10.50 0.39
N GLY A 59 2.14 11.34 -0.04
CA GLY A 59 3.28 10.93 -0.86
C GLY A 59 4.56 10.56 -0.10
N HIS A 60 4.55 10.48 1.23
CA HIS A 60 5.77 10.14 2.00
C HIS A 60 6.27 8.72 1.72
N LEU A 61 7.60 8.57 1.72
CA LEU A 61 8.32 7.34 1.41
C LEU A 61 7.73 6.10 2.11
N ASP A 62 7.54 6.17 3.42
CA ASP A 62 7.09 5.07 4.27
C ASP A 62 5.63 4.68 4.04
N HIS A 63 4.88 5.43 3.22
CA HIS A 63 3.50 5.13 2.83
C HIS A 63 3.38 4.63 1.38
N CYS A 64 4.28 5.00 0.48
CA CYS A 64 4.07 4.78 -0.96
C CYS A 64 5.22 4.05 -1.69
N ALA A 65 6.37 3.81 -1.06
CA ALA A 65 7.54 3.27 -1.75
C ALA A 65 7.28 1.93 -2.47
N ALA A 66 6.41 1.07 -1.94
CA ALA A 66 6.06 -0.22 -2.56
C ALA A 66 4.78 -0.18 -3.40
N ALA A 67 4.11 0.97 -3.51
CA ALA A 67 2.78 1.06 -4.10
C ALA A 67 2.80 0.75 -5.60
N LYS A 68 3.82 1.23 -6.32
CA LYS A 68 3.95 1.01 -7.77
C LYS A 68 4.23 -0.46 -8.09
N ASP A 69 5.16 -1.07 -7.38
CA ASP A 69 5.51 -2.48 -7.59
C ASP A 69 4.35 -3.40 -7.25
N LEU A 70 3.64 -3.12 -6.15
CA LEU A 70 2.44 -3.86 -5.76
C LEU A 70 1.31 -3.70 -6.78
N SER A 71 1.11 -2.49 -7.31
CA SER A 71 0.12 -2.19 -8.36
C SER A 71 0.43 -2.98 -9.63
N ASP A 72 1.69 -2.99 -10.06
CA ASP A 72 2.14 -3.71 -11.26
C ASP A 72 2.01 -5.23 -11.09
N GLN A 73 2.40 -5.76 -9.92
CA GLN A 73 2.29 -7.18 -9.61
C GLN A 73 0.84 -7.68 -9.62
N LEU A 74 -0.09 -6.86 -9.14
CA LEU A 74 -1.51 -7.22 -9.03
C LEU A 74 -2.35 -6.79 -10.23
N GLY A 75 -1.85 -5.90 -11.09
CA GLY A 75 -2.59 -5.30 -12.19
C GLY A 75 -3.77 -4.43 -11.73
N VAL A 76 -3.63 -3.73 -10.61
CA VAL A 76 -4.70 -2.92 -9.99
C VAL A 76 -4.33 -1.45 -9.96
N PRO A 77 -5.28 -0.52 -10.08
CA PRO A 77 -4.99 0.91 -10.05
C PRO A 77 -4.56 1.39 -8.66
N ILE A 78 -3.78 2.46 -8.65
CA ILE A 78 -3.50 3.30 -7.49
C ILE A 78 -4.42 4.52 -7.56
N GLU A 79 -5.08 4.87 -6.46
CA GLU A 79 -5.82 6.13 -6.30
C GLU A 79 -5.17 6.98 -5.22
N GLY A 80 -4.95 8.25 -5.53
CA GLY A 80 -4.17 9.16 -4.69
C GLY A 80 -2.65 9.02 -4.92
N PRO A 81 -1.84 9.78 -4.16
CA PRO A 81 -2.27 10.85 -3.27
C PRO A 81 -2.78 12.06 -4.07
N GLN A 82 -3.20 13.13 -3.39
CA GLN A 82 -3.62 14.35 -4.07
C GLN A 82 -2.46 14.95 -4.88
N ILE A 83 -2.76 15.64 -5.99
CA ILE A 83 -1.76 16.07 -6.99
C ILE A 83 -0.66 17.00 -6.44
N ASP A 84 -0.92 17.74 -5.38
CA ASP A 84 0.04 18.63 -4.71
C ASP A 84 1.15 17.83 -4.00
N GLU A 85 0.96 16.52 -3.78
CA GLU A 85 1.96 15.61 -3.26
C GLU A 85 2.96 15.13 -4.34
N GLN A 86 2.82 15.56 -5.59
CA GLN A 86 3.73 15.18 -6.69
C GLN A 86 5.21 15.43 -6.36
N PHE A 87 5.50 16.51 -5.63
CA PHE A 87 6.84 16.83 -5.16
C PHE A 87 7.49 15.70 -4.35
N TRP A 88 6.71 15.00 -3.51
CA TRP A 88 7.19 13.85 -2.74
C TRP A 88 7.39 12.64 -3.63
N LEU A 89 6.44 12.38 -4.53
CA LEU A 89 6.49 11.24 -5.46
C LEU A 89 7.72 11.32 -6.38
N ASP A 90 8.03 12.51 -6.88
CA ASP A 90 9.19 12.75 -7.77
C ASP A 90 10.53 12.46 -7.07
N GLN A 91 10.57 12.59 -5.73
CA GLN A 91 11.75 12.31 -4.92
C GLN A 91 11.88 10.85 -4.49
N LEU A 92 10.84 10.03 -4.66
CA LEU A 92 10.85 8.65 -4.19
C LEU A 92 12.06 7.86 -4.67
N PRO A 93 12.47 7.88 -5.96
CA PRO A 93 13.64 7.10 -6.39
C PRO A 93 14.91 7.41 -5.59
N GLU A 94 15.16 8.69 -5.28
CA GLU A 94 16.32 9.10 -4.49
C GLU A 94 16.16 8.74 -3.01
N GLN A 95 14.97 8.97 -2.44
CA GLN A 95 14.67 8.68 -1.03
C GLN A 95 14.74 7.17 -0.75
N THR A 96 14.19 6.35 -1.63
CA THR A 96 14.20 4.89 -1.60
C THR A 96 15.63 4.37 -1.47
N VAL A 97 16.56 4.85 -2.31
CA VAL A 97 18.00 4.53 -2.21
C VAL A 97 18.59 5.04 -0.89
N ARG A 98 18.32 6.30 -0.52
CA ARG A 98 18.92 6.95 0.65
C ARG A 98 18.54 6.27 1.97
N PHE A 99 17.29 5.84 2.09
CA PHE A 99 16.75 5.24 3.31
C PHE A 99 16.77 3.70 3.28
N GLY A 100 17.26 3.09 2.20
CA GLY A 100 17.37 1.65 2.07
C GLY A 100 16.02 0.94 1.94
N PHE A 101 15.00 1.65 1.46
CA PHE A 101 13.76 1.03 1.00
C PHE A 101 14.12 0.45 -0.36
N GLY A 102 14.14 -0.86 -0.50
CA GLY A 102 14.48 -1.52 -1.75
C GLY A 102 13.44 -2.59 -2.02
N HIS A 103 12.77 -2.48 -3.15
CA HIS A 103 11.90 -3.51 -3.71
C HIS A 103 12.40 -3.83 -5.12
#